data_AF-A0AAQ0S5U0-F1
#
_entry.id   AF-A0AAQ0S5U0-F1
#
_cell.length_a   1.000
_cell.length_b   1.000
_cell.length_c   1.000
_cell.angle_alpha   90.00
_cell.angle_beta   90.00
_cell.angle_gamma   90.00
#
_symmetry.space_group_name_H-M   'P 1'
#
loop_
_entity.id
_entity.type
_entity.pdbx_description
1 polymer ?
#
loop_
_entity_poly.entity_id
_entity_poly.type
_entity_poly.pdbx_seq_one_letter_code
_entity_poly.pdbx_strand_id
1 'polypeptide(L)'
;NSGIINYLIDPNKNNLMSYGYFFDSSIFAGKATINRKAETSSAHDVAKRIFSKVQFQPTTTIQHAPSETDPRNLLFINFASRNWNRKRITTRVDIKQSVTMDTETIVERSAYNFAVVFVKNKATDDYTDPPKMYTAKNNGDVIDYSTYHGDGTDLPDVRTTKTLFYDRDDHGNPPELSTIKVEISPSTIVTRLFFNQNELFPLYVNDLVDIWYEGKLYSGYIADRVKTEFNDRLIFVGSGDKPNVI
;
A
#
# COMPACT_ATOMS: atom_id res chain seq x y z
N ASN A 1 -7.84 -7.63 -4.34
CA ASN A 1 -6.55 -8.04 -3.73
C ASN A 1 -6.58 -9.47 -3.21
N SER A 2 -7.67 -9.90 -2.56
CA SER A 2 -7.82 -11.26 -1.98
C SER A 2 -7.43 -12.40 -2.92
N GLY A 3 -7.88 -12.38 -4.18
CA GLY A 3 -7.50 -13.41 -5.16
C GLY A 3 -5.98 -13.54 -5.39
N ILE A 4 -5.23 -12.44 -5.31
CA ILE A 4 -3.76 -12.48 -5.42
C ILE A 4 -3.14 -13.01 -4.13
N ILE A 5 -3.65 -12.64 -2.95
CA ILE A 5 -3.15 -13.15 -1.66
C ILE A 5 -3.34 -14.67 -1.59
N ASN A 6 -4.51 -15.18 -1.97
CA ASN A 6 -4.78 -16.62 -2.01
C ASN A 6 -3.88 -17.35 -3.02
N TYR A 7 -3.53 -16.68 -4.13
CA TYR A 7 -2.56 -17.23 -5.07
C TYR A 7 -1.13 -17.25 -4.50
N LEU A 8 -0.71 -16.20 -3.79
CA LEU A 8 0.64 -16.04 -3.23
C LEU A 8 0.92 -16.97 -2.03
N ILE A 9 -0.08 -17.24 -1.19
CA ILE A 9 0.11 -18.03 0.04
C ILE A 9 -0.50 -19.42 -0.17
N ASP A 10 0.30 -20.32 -0.75
CA ASP A 10 -0.11 -21.68 -1.09
C ASP A 10 1.08 -22.63 -0.90
N PRO A 11 1.01 -23.58 0.06
CA PRO A 11 2.10 -24.51 0.32
C PRO A 11 2.38 -25.47 -0.84
N ASN A 12 1.47 -25.61 -1.81
CA ASN A 12 1.69 -26.46 -2.99
C ASN A 12 2.53 -25.77 -4.08
N LYS A 13 2.73 -24.45 -3.97
CA LYS A 13 3.53 -23.65 -4.92
C LYS A 13 4.76 -23.05 -4.29
N ASN A 14 4.72 -22.76 -2.99
CA ASN A 14 5.75 -22.01 -2.31
C ASN A 14 6.94 -22.90 -1.92
N ASN A 15 8.14 -22.31 -1.91
CA ASN A 15 9.36 -22.99 -1.47
C ASN A 15 9.37 -23.30 0.04
N LEU A 16 8.55 -22.61 0.83
CA LEU A 16 8.46 -22.75 2.28
C LEU A 16 7.03 -23.11 2.69
N MET A 17 6.92 -24.00 3.68
CA MET A 17 5.64 -24.50 4.18
C MET A 17 4.87 -23.43 4.96
N SER A 18 3.55 -23.43 4.81
CA SER A 18 2.62 -22.61 5.60
C SER A 18 1.30 -23.36 5.80
N TYR A 19 0.60 -23.09 6.89
CA TYR A 19 -0.65 -23.77 7.26
C TYR A 19 -1.89 -22.87 7.18
N GLY A 20 -1.71 -21.62 6.73
CA GLY A 20 -2.80 -20.68 6.53
C GLY A 20 -2.36 -19.23 6.68
N TYR A 21 -3.32 -18.34 6.51
CA TYR A 21 -3.13 -16.91 6.68
C TYR A 21 -4.36 -16.26 7.33
N PHE A 22 -4.13 -15.20 8.10
CA PHE A 22 -5.18 -14.51 8.87
C PHE A 22 -5.16 -13.00 8.62
N PHE A 23 -6.35 -12.44 8.38
CA PHE A 23 -6.57 -11.01 8.19
C PHE A 23 -8.07 -10.67 8.31
N ASP A 24 -8.40 -9.39 8.50
CA ASP A 24 -9.75 -8.89 8.27
C ASP A 24 -10.02 -8.81 6.76
N SER A 25 -11.08 -9.48 6.30
CA SER A 25 -11.41 -9.61 4.88
C SER A 25 -11.59 -8.26 4.17
N SER A 26 -12.00 -7.23 4.90
CA SER A 26 -12.16 -5.86 4.39
C SER A 26 -10.87 -5.30 3.80
N ILE A 27 -9.71 -5.63 4.38
CA ILE A 27 -8.38 -5.14 3.97
C ILE A 27 -8.09 -5.50 2.50
N PHE A 28 -8.48 -6.70 2.07
CA PHE A 28 -8.18 -7.22 0.73
C PHE A 28 -9.38 -7.31 -0.21
N ALA A 29 -10.56 -6.84 0.21
CA ALA A 29 -11.79 -6.84 -0.57
C ALA A 29 -11.74 -5.89 -1.78
N GLY A 30 -10.93 -4.82 -1.72
CA GLY A 30 -10.80 -3.85 -2.81
C GLY A 30 -10.22 -4.43 -4.11
N LYS A 31 -10.45 -3.72 -5.23
CA LYS A 31 -9.86 -4.05 -6.54
C LYS A 31 -8.33 -4.10 -6.45
N ALA A 32 -7.74 -5.06 -7.15
CA ALA A 32 -6.29 -5.16 -7.25
C ALA A 32 -5.74 -4.18 -8.29
N THR A 33 -4.51 -3.74 -8.07
CA THR A 33 -3.76 -2.93 -9.05
C THR A 33 -3.01 -3.82 -10.04
N ILE A 34 -2.89 -3.36 -11.28
CA ILE A 34 -2.23 -4.10 -12.36
C ILE A 34 -0.70 -4.11 -12.20
N ASN A 35 -0.06 -5.03 -12.91
CA ASN A 35 1.39 -5.07 -13.01
C ASN A 35 1.92 -3.91 -13.86
N ARG A 36 3.19 -3.55 -13.63
CA ARG A 36 3.88 -2.57 -14.47
C ARG A 36 3.88 -3.07 -15.91
N LYS A 37 3.57 -2.19 -16.85
CA LYS A 37 3.50 -2.48 -18.30
C LYS A 37 2.51 -3.57 -18.72
N ALA A 38 1.59 -3.97 -17.82
CA ALA A 38 0.70 -5.12 -18.03
C ALA A 38 1.45 -6.45 -18.29
N GLU A 39 2.68 -6.58 -17.81
CA GLU A 39 3.51 -7.78 -17.97
C GLU A 39 3.37 -8.77 -16.80
N THR A 40 3.83 -10.00 -17.00
CA THR A 40 4.07 -10.93 -15.89
C THR A 40 5.12 -10.33 -14.95
N SER A 41 4.85 -10.32 -13.65
CA SER A 41 5.75 -9.79 -12.63
C SER A 41 6.04 -10.84 -11.57
N SER A 42 7.15 -10.67 -10.85
CA SER A 42 7.51 -11.56 -9.74
C SER A 42 6.47 -11.47 -8.61
N ALA A 43 6.27 -12.59 -7.90
CA ALA A 43 5.45 -12.61 -6.68
C ALA A 43 5.89 -11.55 -5.66
N HIS A 44 7.20 -11.32 -5.56
CA HIS A 44 7.80 -10.31 -4.69
C HIS A 44 7.31 -8.90 -5.02
N ASP A 45 7.37 -8.49 -6.29
CA ASP A 45 6.98 -7.13 -6.71
C ASP A 45 5.48 -6.89 -6.58
N VAL A 46 4.68 -7.92 -6.91
CA VAL A 46 3.23 -7.86 -6.75
C VAL A 46 2.83 -7.76 -5.28
N ALA A 47 3.46 -8.56 -4.41
CA ALA A 47 3.21 -8.52 -2.97
C ALA A 47 3.57 -7.14 -2.40
N LYS A 48 4.75 -6.60 -2.70
CA LYS A 48 5.16 -5.25 -2.28
C LYS A 48 4.14 -4.19 -2.70
N ARG A 49 3.68 -4.24 -3.95
CA ARG A 49 2.66 -3.30 -4.47
C ARG A 49 1.35 -3.38 -3.67
N ILE A 50 0.87 -4.60 -3.40
CA ILE A 50 -0.36 -4.79 -2.63
C ILE A 50 -0.18 -4.28 -1.20
N PHE A 51 0.92 -4.64 -0.54
CA PHE A 51 1.21 -4.26 0.86
C PHE A 51 1.33 -2.76 1.03
N SER A 52 1.97 -2.06 0.09
CA SER A 52 1.99 -0.60 0.05
C SER A 52 0.58 -0.03 -0.10
N LYS A 53 -0.27 -0.62 -0.96
CA LYS A 53 -1.63 -0.12 -1.21
C LYS A 53 -2.57 -0.34 -0.02
N VAL A 54 -2.47 -1.47 0.67
CA VAL A 54 -3.30 -1.76 1.85
C VAL A 54 -2.67 -1.26 3.16
N GLN A 55 -1.43 -0.78 3.11
CA GLN A 55 -0.63 -0.34 4.26
C GLN A 55 -0.51 -1.40 5.36
N PHE A 56 -0.20 -2.63 4.98
CA PHE A 56 0.04 -3.74 5.90
C PHE A 56 1.25 -4.55 5.42
N GLN A 57 2.15 -4.89 6.34
CA GLN A 57 3.20 -5.88 6.11
C GLN A 57 2.84 -7.23 6.75
N PRO A 58 3.21 -8.35 6.11
CA PRO A 58 2.97 -9.67 6.65
C PRO A 58 3.87 -9.95 7.86
N THR A 59 3.33 -10.64 8.86
CA THR A 59 4.12 -11.22 9.96
C THR A 59 3.98 -12.73 9.98
N THR A 60 5.09 -13.44 10.19
CA THR A 60 5.10 -14.90 10.30
C THR A 60 5.01 -15.30 11.76
N THR A 61 4.08 -16.20 12.09
CA THR A 61 3.85 -16.68 13.46
C THR A 61 3.94 -18.19 13.49
N ILE A 62 4.69 -18.72 14.46
CA ILE A 62 4.72 -20.15 14.79
C ILE A 62 3.93 -20.32 16.09
N GLN A 63 2.91 -21.17 16.09
CA GLN A 63 2.05 -21.39 17.23
C GLN A 63 1.50 -22.81 17.22
N HIS A 64 1.32 -23.40 18.40
CA HIS A 64 0.46 -24.57 18.53
C HIS A 64 -0.97 -24.22 18.11
N ALA A 65 -1.68 -25.17 17.50
CA ALA A 65 -3.08 -24.97 17.20
C ALA A 65 -3.85 -24.62 18.50
N PRO A 66 -4.71 -23.60 18.49
CA PRO A 66 -5.35 -23.12 19.71
C PRO A 66 -6.43 -24.07 20.24
N SER A 67 -6.92 -24.99 19.40
CA SER A 67 -7.89 -26.00 19.81
C SER A 67 -7.21 -27.13 20.57
N GLU A 68 -7.76 -27.53 21.71
CA GLU A 68 -7.28 -28.69 22.48
C GLU A 68 -7.31 -30.01 21.69
N THR A 69 -8.09 -30.06 20.60
CA THR A 69 -8.21 -31.22 19.72
C THR A 69 -7.12 -31.32 18.64
N ASP A 70 -6.34 -30.26 18.42
CA ASP A 70 -5.30 -30.24 17.39
C ASP A 70 -3.91 -30.12 18.05
N PRO A 71 -3.13 -31.20 18.14
CA PRO A 71 -1.85 -31.20 18.84
C PRO A 71 -0.71 -30.60 18.01
N ARG A 72 -0.95 -30.13 16.78
CA ARG A 72 0.10 -29.72 15.84
C ARG A 72 0.71 -28.37 16.23
N ASN A 73 2.01 -28.24 15.96
CA ASN A 73 2.68 -26.94 15.87
C ASN A 73 2.60 -26.42 14.42
N LEU A 74 2.08 -25.21 14.24
CA LEU A 74 1.70 -24.66 12.94
C LEU A 74 2.42 -23.34 12.65
N LEU A 75 2.47 -22.96 11.38
CA LEU A 75 3.05 -21.71 10.89
C LEU A 75 2.04 -20.95 10.04
N PHE A 76 1.84 -19.66 10.35
CA PHE A 76 0.85 -18.81 9.70
C PHE A 76 1.42 -17.47 9.24
N ILE A 77 0.84 -16.93 8.18
CA ILE A 77 1.11 -15.56 7.70
C ILE A 77 -0.03 -14.64 8.15
N ASN A 78 0.30 -13.50 8.76
CA ASN A 78 -0.71 -12.62 9.37
C ASN A 78 -0.62 -11.21 8.79
N PHE A 79 -1.78 -10.63 8.51
CA PHE A 79 -1.92 -9.18 8.29
C PHE A 79 -2.80 -8.64 9.42
N ALA A 80 -2.18 -8.49 10.59
CA ALA A 80 -2.85 -8.14 11.83
C ALA A 80 -2.25 -6.86 12.43
N SER A 81 -3.06 -6.16 13.21
CA SER A 81 -2.67 -4.99 13.99
C SER A 81 -3.29 -5.08 15.38
N ARG A 82 -3.05 -4.08 16.24
CA ARG A 82 -3.65 -4.03 17.59
C ARG A 82 -5.19 -3.96 17.60
N ASN A 83 -5.82 -3.54 16.50
CA ASN A 83 -7.27 -3.51 16.34
C ASN A 83 -7.67 -4.33 15.11
N TRP A 84 -8.79 -5.06 15.19
CA TRP A 84 -9.35 -5.79 14.06
C TRP A 84 -9.68 -4.84 12.89
N ASN A 85 -10.51 -3.83 13.17
CA ASN A 85 -10.67 -2.65 12.32
C ASN A 85 -9.72 -1.55 12.82
N ARG A 86 -8.74 -1.13 12.02
CA ARG A 86 -7.71 -0.19 12.50
C ARG A 86 -8.33 1.15 12.87
N LYS A 87 -7.75 1.76 13.90
CA LYS A 87 -8.06 3.13 14.33
C LYS A 87 -6.78 3.93 14.22
N ARG A 88 -6.83 5.00 13.43
CA ARG A 88 -5.68 5.89 13.23
C ARG A 88 -5.23 6.49 14.55
N ILE A 89 -3.95 6.34 14.86
CA ILE A 89 -3.34 6.91 16.06
C ILE A 89 -2.65 8.20 15.66
N THR A 90 -3.04 9.32 16.27
CA THR A 90 -2.27 10.57 16.15
C THR A 90 -1.28 10.66 17.30
N THR A 91 0.00 10.82 16.98
CA THR A 91 1.08 10.91 17.98
C THR A 91 2.18 11.86 17.53
N ARG A 92 3.16 12.12 18.40
CA ARG A 92 4.32 12.98 18.12
C ARG A 92 5.61 12.19 18.26
N VAL A 93 6.44 12.24 17.23
CA VAL A 93 7.83 11.79 17.29
C VAL A 93 8.72 12.99 17.59
N ASP A 94 9.70 12.80 18.46
CA ASP A 94 10.62 13.85 18.89
C ASP A 94 12.05 13.61 18.39
N ILE A 95 12.82 14.69 18.21
CA ILE A 95 14.22 14.62 17.78
C ILE A 95 15.07 13.74 18.72
N LYS A 96 14.73 13.68 20.02
CA LYS A 96 15.41 12.82 21.00
C LYS A 96 15.29 11.32 20.70
N GLN A 97 14.33 10.91 19.86
CA GLN A 97 14.15 9.52 19.44
C GLN A 97 15.16 9.09 18.36
N SER A 98 16.22 9.87 18.13
CA SER A 98 17.30 9.56 17.18
C SER A 98 16.73 9.30 15.79
N VAL A 99 15.93 10.24 15.30
CA VAL A 99 15.18 10.07 14.06
C VAL A 99 16.14 10.10 12.87
N THR A 100 16.02 9.12 12.00
CA THR A 100 16.56 9.17 10.63
C THR A 100 15.38 9.39 9.70
N MET A 101 15.52 10.33 8.78
CA MET A 101 14.49 10.65 7.79
C MET A 101 15.10 10.43 6.40
N ASP A 102 14.38 9.70 5.55
CA ASP A 102 14.69 9.58 4.13
C ASP A 102 13.42 9.72 3.29
N THR A 103 13.60 9.70 1.97
CA THR A 103 12.53 9.62 0.99
C THR A 103 12.78 8.47 0.05
N GLU A 104 11.70 7.84 -0.43
CA GLU A 104 11.84 6.75 -1.37
C GLU A 104 12.55 7.19 -2.65
N THR A 105 13.50 6.39 -3.11
CA THR A 105 14.06 6.56 -4.45
C THR A 105 12.98 6.32 -5.51
N ILE A 106 13.21 6.79 -6.74
CA ILE A 106 12.25 6.58 -7.85
C ILE A 106 11.97 5.08 -8.11
N VAL A 107 12.95 4.21 -7.87
CA VAL A 107 12.82 2.75 -8.05
C VAL A 107 11.92 2.14 -6.96
N GLU A 108 12.03 2.65 -5.74
CA GLU A 108 11.25 2.20 -4.59
C GLU A 108 9.85 2.80 -4.52
N ARG A 109 9.57 3.87 -5.28
CA ARG A 109 8.33 4.64 -5.21
C ARG A 109 7.09 3.75 -5.14
N SER A 110 6.41 3.85 -4.01
CA SER A 110 5.27 3.03 -3.64
C SER A 110 3.92 3.75 -3.68
N ALA A 111 3.92 5.10 -3.75
CA ALA A 111 2.72 5.92 -3.88
C ALA A 111 2.75 6.80 -5.14
N TYR A 112 1.58 6.96 -5.75
CA TYR A 112 1.36 7.70 -6.98
C TYR A 112 0.04 8.46 -6.86
N ASN A 113 0.00 9.71 -7.28
CA ASN A 113 -1.20 10.55 -7.24
C ASN A 113 -1.73 10.94 -8.63
N PHE A 114 -1.04 10.51 -9.70
CA PHE A 114 -1.39 10.82 -11.07
C PHE A 114 -1.13 9.63 -11.99
N ALA A 115 -2.03 9.40 -12.95
CA ALA A 115 -1.94 8.30 -13.89
C ALA A 115 -1.95 8.79 -15.34
N VAL A 116 -1.11 8.18 -16.17
CA VAL A 116 -1.15 8.26 -17.63
C VAL A 116 -1.61 6.90 -18.13
N VAL A 117 -2.75 6.85 -18.83
CA VAL A 117 -3.46 5.61 -19.12
C VAL A 117 -3.51 5.37 -20.63
N PHE A 118 -2.86 4.29 -21.06
CA PHE A 118 -2.95 3.76 -22.41
C PHE A 118 -3.96 2.61 -22.45
N VAL A 119 -4.77 2.60 -23.50
CA VAL A 119 -5.76 1.55 -23.76
C VAL A 119 -5.47 0.97 -25.13
N LYS A 120 -5.31 -0.35 -25.21
CA LYS A 120 -4.97 -1.05 -26.46
C LYS A 120 -6.06 -0.80 -27.51
N ASN A 121 -5.66 -0.40 -28.70
CA ASN A 121 -6.57 -0.19 -29.80
C ASN A 121 -6.93 -1.55 -30.45
N LYS A 122 -8.23 -1.80 -30.61
CA LYS A 122 -8.73 -3.08 -31.15
C LYS A 122 -8.35 -3.35 -32.60
N ALA A 123 -8.17 -2.31 -33.43
CA ALA A 123 -7.85 -2.47 -34.84
C ALA A 123 -6.35 -2.75 -35.07
N THR A 124 -5.48 -2.22 -34.21
CA THR A 124 -4.02 -2.35 -34.33
C THR A 124 -3.42 -3.40 -33.39
N ASP A 125 -4.18 -3.86 -32.39
CA ASP A 125 -3.71 -4.70 -31.29
C ASP A 125 -2.52 -4.10 -30.52
N ASP A 126 -2.41 -2.77 -30.53
CA ASP A 126 -1.30 -2.01 -29.94
C ASP A 126 -1.78 -0.71 -29.26
N TYR A 127 -0.93 -0.09 -28.45
CA TYR A 127 -1.21 1.14 -27.71
C TYR A 127 -0.99 2.39 -28.59
N THR A 128 -1.68 2.45 -29.74
CA THR A 128 -1.52 3.53 -30.73
C THR A 128 -2.37 4.77 -30.43
N ASP A 129 -3.41 4.64 -29.61
CA ASP A 129 -4.28 5.75 -29.24
C ASP A 129 -3.58 6.66 -28.19
N PRO A 130 -3.76 8.00 -28.23
CA PRO A 130 -3.21 8.90 -27.22
C PRO A 130 -3.70 8.54 -25.80
N PRO A 131 -2.86 8.72 -24.77
CA PRO A 131 -3.25 8.40 -23.41
C PRO A 131 -4.27 9.40 -22.85
N LYS A 132 -5.06 8.93 -21.89
CA LYS A 132 -5.84 9.81 -20.98
C LYS A 132 -5.13 9.96 -19.65
N MET A 133 -5.30 11.11 -19.01
CA MET A 133 -4.66 11.41 -17.74
C MET A 133 -5.68 11.51 -16.62
N TYR A 134 -5.33 11.00 -15.44
CA TYR A 134 -6.19 11.03 -14.26
C TYR A 134 -5.41 11.55 -13.06
N THR A 135 -6.06 12.36 -12.23
CA THR A 135 -5.46 12.93 -11.01
C THR A 135 -6.28 12.54 -9.79
N ALA A 136 -5.61 12.26 -8.68
CA ALA A 136 -6.22 12.14 -7.37
C ALA A 136 -6.24 13.52 -6.68
N LYS A 137 -7.41 13.95 -6.23
CA LYS A 137 -7.58 15.14 -5.39
C LYS A 137 -7.28 14.81 -3.93
N ASN A 138 -7.02 15.83 -3.11
CA ASN A 138 -6.71 15.68 -1.67
C ASN A 138 -7.81 14.96 -0.88
N ASN A 139 -9.07 15.08 -1.31
CA ASN A 139 -10.22 14.40 -0.70
C ASN A 139 -10.37 12.92 -1.12
N GLY A 140 -9.55 12.42 -2.05
CA GLY A 140 -9.62 11.04 -2.55
C GLY A 140 -10.40 10.85 -3.85
N ASP A 141 -11.00 11.90 -4.41
CA ASP A 141 -11.67 11.84 -5.71
C ASP A 141 -10.65 11.67 -6.84
N VAL A 142 -10.99 10.84 -7.83
CA VAL A 142 -10.19 10.66 -9.05
C VAL A 142 -11.03 11.07 -10.24
N ILE A 143 -10.49 11.97 -11.06
CA ILE A 143 -11.15 12.51 -12.24
C ILE A 143 -10.23 12.42 -13.47
N ASP A 144 -10.83 12.47 -14.67
CA ASP A 144 -10.08 12.80 -15.88
C ASP A 144 -9.51 14.21 -15.73
N TYR A 145 -8.17 14.31 -15.82
CA TYR A 145 -7.45 15.54 -15.55
C TYR A 145 -7.84 16.68 -16.50
N SER A 146 -8.30 16.36 -17.72
CA SER A 146 -8.76 17.36 -18.68
C SER A 146 -10.02 18.11 -18.24
N THR A 147 -10.76 17.57 -17.28
CA THR A 147 -12.00 18.16 -16.74
C THR A 147 -11.77 18.99 -15.46
N TYR A 148 -10.51 19.08 -15.02
CA TYR A 148 -10.14 19.84 -13.83
C TYR A 148 -10.31 21.36 -14.06
N HIS A 149 -11.02 22.01 -13.15
CA HIS A 149 -11.36 23.44 -13.20
C HIS A 149 -11.13 24.16 -11.85
N GLY A 150 -10.34 23.56 -10.95
CA GLY A 150 -9.97 24.16 -9.66
C GLY A 150 -8.76 25.09 -9.77
N ASP A 151 -8.35 25.66 -8.63
CA ASP A 151 -7.23 26.61 -8.52
C ASP A 151 -5.88 25.95 -8.16
N GLY A 152 -5.87 24.63 -7.97
CA GLY A 152 -4.71 23.82 -7.59
C GLY A 152 -4.61 23.51 -6.10
N THR A 153 -5.35 24.20 -5.22
CA THR A 153 -5.26 24.01 -3.76
C THR A 153 -5.89 22.70 -3.26
N ASP A 154 -6.78 22.11 -4.05
CA ASP A 154 -7.44 20.83 -3.80
C ASP A 154 -6.66 19.62 -4.33
N LEU A 155 -5.48 19.83 -4.93
CA LEU A 155 -4.59 18.79 -5.44
C LEU A 155 -3.36 18.58 -4.52
N PRO A 156 -2.70 17.41 -4.59
CA PRO A 156 -1.40 17.21 -3.95
C PRO A 156 -0.38 18.25 -4.44
N ASP A 157 0.44 18.74 -3.50
CA ASP A 157 1.47 19.77 -3.74
C ASP A 157 2.58 19.34 -4.70
N VAL A 158 2.82 18.02 -4.81
CA VAL A 158 3.75 17.41 -5.75
C VAL A 158 3.05 16.37 -6.61
N ARG A 159 3.43 16.25 -7.89
CA ARG A 159 2.89 15.22 -8.80
C ARG A 159 3.78 13.97 -8.80
N THR A 160 3.19 12.80 -8.58
CA THR A 160 3.85 11.49 -8.67
C THR A 160 3.14 10.61 -9.69
N THR A 161 3.65 10.63 -10.93
CA THR A 161 3.02 9.96 -12.08
C THR A 161 3.42 8.49 -12.23
N LYS A 162 2.46 7.65 -12.62
CA LYS A 162 2.69 6.31 -13.20
C LYS A 162 2.01 6.15 -14.55
N THR A 163 2.53 5.25 -15.37
CA THR A 163 1.91 4.85 -16.64
C THR A 163 1.22 3.50 -16.48
N LEU A 164 0.00 3.39 -16.99
CA LEU A 164 -0.85 2.20 -16.93
C LEU A 164 -1.21 1.76 -18.35
N PHE A 165 -1.32 0.45 -18.53
CA PHE A 165 -1.64 -0.18 -19.80
C PHE A 165 -2.79 -1.16 -19.58
N TYR A 166 -3.88 -1.00 -20.35
CA TYR A 166 -5.06 -1.84 -20.26
C TYR A 166 -5.51 -2.31 -21.64
N ASP A 167 -6.12 -3.48 -21.67
CA ASP A 167 -6.82 -3.95 -22.85
C ASP A 167 -8.29 -3.53 -22.79
N ARG A 168 -8.95 -3.51 -23.95
CA ARG A 168 -10.40 -3.37 -24.03
C ARG A 168 -11.06 -4.72 -23.72
N ASP A 169 -12.24 -4.69 -23.13
CA ASP A 169 -13.04 -5.91 -22.96
C ASP A 169 -13.58 -6.45 -24.30
N ASP A 170 -14.28 -7.58 -24.26
CA ASP A 170 -14.86 -8.22 -25.45
C ASP A 170 -15.82 -7.29 -26.21
N HIS A 171 -16.47 -6.35 -25.51
CA HIS A 171 -17.38 -5.36 -26.10
C HIS A 171 -16.68 -4.09 -26.61
N GLY A 172 -15.38 -3.93 -26.33
CA GLY A 172 -14.59 -2.77 -26.79
C GLY A 172 -14.52 -1.63 -25.78
N ASN A 173 -14.95 -1.86 -24.55
CA ASN A 173 -14.95 -0.84 -23.52
C ASN A 173 -13.53 -0.65 -22.94
N PRO A 174 -13.11 0.60 -22.68
CA PRO A 174 -11.90 0.89 -21.91
C PRO A 174 -12.10 0.51 -20.42
N PRO A 175 -11.04 0.50 -19.60
CA PRO A 175 -11.18 0.28 -18.16
C PRO A 175 -12.09 1.31 -17.50
N GLU A 176 -12.95 0.82 -16.60
CA GLU A 176 -13.79 1.64 -15.74
C GLU A 176 -12.97 2.62 -14.88
N LEU A 177 -13.53 3.80 -14.59
CA LEU A 177 -12.90 4.78 -13.69
C LEU A 177 -12.60 4.17 -12.31
N SER A 178 -13.46 3.28 -11.82
CA SER A 178 -13.24 2.56 -10.55
C SER A 178 -12.01 1.65 -10.56
N THR A 179 -11.61 1.13 -11.74
CA THR A 179 -10.37 0.35 -11.91
C THR A 179 -9.14 1.26 -11.93
N ILE A 180 -9.22 2.42 -12.59
CA ILE A 180 -8.13 3.41 -12.60
C ILE A 180 -7.97 4.04 -11.22
N LYS A 181 -9.07 4.29 -10.50
CA LYS A 181 -9.11 4.95 -9.18
C LYS A 181 -8.23 4.25 -8.14
N VAL A 182 -8.13 2.91 -8.18
CA VAL A 182 -7.32 2.18 -7.18
C VAL A 182 -5.81 2.27 -7.42
N GLU A 183 -5.37 2.75 -8.59
CA GLU A 183 -3.96 2.83 -8.96
C GLU A 183 -3.23 4.05 -8.39
N ILE A 184 -3.97 5.07 -7.98
CA ILE A 184 -3.47 6.35 -7.48
C ILE A 184 -4.21 6.77 -6.21
N SER A 185 -3.60 7.64 -5.41
CA SER A 185 -4.16 8.12 -4.14
C SER A 185 -3.66 9.51 -3.78
N PRO A 186 -4.37 10.28 -2.92
CA PRO A 186 -3.87 11.52 -2.36
C PRO A 186 -2.63 11.24 -1.49
N SER A 187 -1.47 11.48 -2.08
CA SER A 187 -0.16 11.17 -1.53
C SER A 187 0.88 12.10 -2.13
N THR A 188 2.05 12.20 -1.48
CA THR A 188 3.19 13.01 -1.92
C THR A 188 4.42 12.11 -2.09
N ILE A 189 5.63 12.68 -2.10
CA ILE A 189 6.85 11.86 -2.01
C ILE A 189 6.84 11.15 -0.65
N VAL A 190 6.85 9.83 -0.68
CA VAL A 190 6.82 9.00 0.52
C VAL A 190 8.09 9.25 1.33
N THR A 191 7.90 9.79 2.53
CA THR A 191 8.94 9.97 3.54
C THR A 191 8.91 8.79 4.49
N ARG A 192 10.08 8.24 4.84
CA ARG A 192 10.17 7.25 5.92
C ARG A 192 10.84 7.87 7.13
N LEU A 193 10.31 7.53 8.30
CA LEU A 193 10.89 7.95 9.58
C LEU A 193 11.32 6.69 10.33
N PHE A 194 12.60 6.63 10.68
CA PHE A 194 13.17 5.59 11.51
C PHE A 194 13.43 6.20 12.89
N PHE A 195 12.79 5.70 13.93
CA PHE A 195 12.88 6.32 15.26
C PHE A 195 12.81 5.28 16.37
N ASN A 196 13.45 5.58 17.50
CA ASN A 196 13.41 4.74 18.70
C ASN A 196 11.97 4.65 19.23
N GLN A 197 11.59 3.45 19.67
CA GLN A 197 10.36 3.21 20.42
C GLN A 197 10.27 4.16 21.61
N ASN A 198 9.06 4.62 21.90
CA ASN A 198 8.81 5.54 23.02
C ASN A 198 7.80 4.93 23.98
N GLU A 199 8.21 4.77 25.23
CA GLU A 199 7.37 4.21 26.30
C GLU A 199 6.12 5.05 26.60
N LEU A 200 6.15 6.36 26.31
CA LEU A 200 5.00 7.25 26.50
C LEU A 200 3.81 6.86 25.61
N PHE A 201 4.09 6.36 24.41
CA PHE A 201 3.07 5.85 23.50
C PHE A 201 3.66 4.82 22.54
N PRO A 202 3.75 3.54 22.94
CA PRO A 202 4.36 2.52 22.12
C PRO A 202 3.60 2.27 20.82
N LEU A 203 4.34 2.15 19.72
CA LEU A 203 3.80 1.76 18.41
C LEU A 203 4.31 0.37 17.99
N TYR A 204 3.55 -0.30 17.15
CA TYR A 204 3.79 -1.66 16.67
C TYR A 204 3.61 -1.73 15.16
N VAL A 205 4.17 -2.77 14.55
CA VAL A 205 4.01 -3.05 13.12
C VAL A 205 2.51 -3.10 12.77
N ASN A 206 2.17 -2.52 11.62
CA ASN A 206 0.82 -2.36 11.07
C ASN A 206 -0.10 -1.36 11.79
N ASP A 207 0.40 -0.62 12.78
CA ASP A 207 -0.32 0.54 13.29
C ASP A 207 -0.46 1.59 12.19
N LEU A 208 -1.69 2.10 12.04
CA LEU A 208 -2.03 3.17 11.12
C LEU A 208 -1.98 4.50 11.90
N VAL A 209 -1.14 5.44 11.43
CA VAL A 209 -0.69 6.56 12.27
C VAL A 209 -0.64 7.89 11.53
N ASP A 210 -0.87 8.95 12.30
CA ASP A 210 -0.59 10.35 11.97
C ASP A 210 0.52 10.83 12.91
N ILE A 211 1.72 11.05 12.37
CA ILE A 211 2.90 11.47 13.13
C ILE A 211 3.13 12.96 12.95
N TRP A 212 3.10 13.71 14.04
CA TRP A 212 3.70 15.04 14.10
C TRP A 212 5.20 14.91 14.36
N TYR A 213 6.02 15.43 13.44
CA TYR A 213 7.48 15.48 13.58
C TYR A 213 8.00 16.79 12.99
N GLU A 214 8.78 17.54 13.77
CA GLU A 214 9.32 18.86 13.43
C GLU A 214 8.29 19.83 12.81
N GLY A 215 7.09 19.89 13.40
CA GLY A 215 6.02 20.78 12.97
C GLY A 215 5.30 20.36 11.67
N LYS A 216 5.62 19.19 11.11
CA LYS A 216 4.93 18.61 9.95
C LYS A 216 4.12 17.38 10.35
N LEU A 217 2.99 17.19 9.67
CA LEU A 217 2.14 16.02 9.82
C LEU A 217 2.46 15.01 8.72
N TYR A 218 2.72 13.76 9.10
CA TYR A 218 2.94 12.64 8.20
C TYR A 218 1.88 11.57 8.46
N SER A 219 1.08 11.24 7.44
CA SER A 219 0.05 10.19 7.51
C SER A 219 0.53 8.92 6.83
N GLY A 220 0.42 7.79 7.53
CA GLY A 220 0.92 6.51 7.02
C GLY A 220 0.73 5.36 7.99
N TYR A 221 1.69 4.44 8.02
CA TYR A 221 1.67 3.25 8.87
C TYR A 221 3.08 2.82 9.31
N ILE A 222 3.16 2.00 10.35
CA ILE A 222 4.41 1.35 10.77
C ILE A 222 4.61 0.09 9.94
N ALA A 223 5.59 0.12 9.03
CA ALA A 223 5.87 -0.99 8.14
C ALA A 223 6.71 -2.09 8.80
N ASP A 224 7.65 -1.70 9.66
CA ASP A 224 8.59 -2.66 10.25
C ASP A 224 9.13 -2.18 11.61
N ARG A 225 9.81 -3.09 12.30
CA ARG A 225 10.45 -2.85 13.60
C ARG A 225 11.74 -3.64 13.68
N VAL A 226 12.83 -2.94 13.99
CA VAL A 226 14.15 -3.54 14.20
C VAL A 226 14.49 -3.57 15.68
N LYS A 227 15.03 -4.70 16.12
CA LYS A 227 15.57 -4.93 17.47
C LYS A 227 17.07 -5.18 17.35
N THR A 228 17.85 -4.41 18.10
CA THR A 228 19.27 -4.66 18.33
C THR A 228 19.50 -4.80 19.83
N GLU A 229 20.73 -5.11 20.24
CA GLU A 229 21.10 -5.16 21.66
C GLU A 229 20.87 -3.82 22.38
N PHE A 230 20.96 -2.71 21.65
CA PHE A 230 20.93 -1.36 22.22
C PHE A 230 19.67 -0.57 21.87
N ASN A 231 18.92 -0.98 20.84
CA ASN A 231 17.82 -0.20 20.33
C ASN A 231 16.62 -1.04 19.91
N ASP A 232 15.47 -0.39 19.98
CA ASP A 232 14.20 -0.85 19.46
C ASP A 232 13.65 0.28 18.61
N ARG A 233 13.62 0.10 17.28
CA ARG A 233 13.29 1.17 16.33
C ARG A 233 12.17 0.74 15.41
N LEU A 234 11.37 1.72 15.02
CA LEU A 234 10.22 1.57 14.14
C LEU A 234 10.52 2.21 12.80
N ILE A 235 9.98 1.62 11.73
CA ILE A 235 10.00 2.20 10.39
C ILE A 235 8.58 2.65 10.05
N PHE A 236 8.35 3.96 10.08
CA PHE A 236 7.13 4.56 9.57
C PHE A 236 7.29 4.85 8.07
N VAL A 237 6.23 4.62 7.31
CA VAL A 237 6.15 4.96 5.88
C VAL A 237 4.98 5.92 5.66
N GLY A 238 5.27 7.14 5.21
CA GLY A 238 4.31 8.20 4.92
C GLY A 238 3.54 7.98 3.62
N SER A 239 2.76 6.89 3.56
CA SER A 239 2.04 6.44 2.36
C SER A 239 0.85 7.32 1.95
N GLY A 240 0.36 8.21 2.82
CA GLY A 240 -0.81 9.04 2.53
C GLY A 240 -2.11 8.23 2.49
N ASP A 241 -2.90 8.41 1.41
CA ASP A 241 -4.19 7.74 1.14
C ASP A 241 -5.20 7.78 2.30
N LYS A 242 -5.07 8.79 3.17
CA LYS A 242 -5.87 8.97 4.39
C LYS A 242 -7.39 8.89 4.16
N PRO A 243 -7.97 9.35 3.04
CA PRO A 243 -9.42 9.24 2.80
C PRO A 243 -9.93 7.81 2.53
N ASN A 244 -9.06 6.89 2.08
CA ASN A 244 -9.52 5.59 1.57
C ASN A 244 -8.98 4.38 2.35
N VAL A 245 -7.82 4.51 3.00
CA VAL A 245 -7.18 3.37 3.67
C VAL A 245 -7.83 3.04 5.02
N ILE A 246 -8.07 1.73 5.24
CA ILE A 246 -8.72 1.16 6.44
C ILE A 246 -7.76 0.29 7.24
#